data_AF-A0A956U1W9-F1
#
_entry.id   AF-A0A956U1W9-F1
#
_cell.length_a   1.000
_cell.length_b   1.000
_cell.length_c   1.000
_cell.angle_alpha   90.00
_cell.angle_beta   90.00
_cell.angle_gamma   90.00
#
_symmetry.space_group_name_H-M   'P 1'
#
loop_
_entity.id
_entity.type
_entity.pdbx_description
1 polymer ?
#
loop_
_entity_poly.entity_id
_entity_poly.type
_entity_poly.pdbx_seq_one_letter_code
_entity_poly.pdbx_strand_id
1 'polypeptide(L)'
;MSRKSIPSFEELKRPLVGSDPKKYFYLAAGLFLRTVGRLSDGIDTGFRYGFDSGMIMNYIYENVPHGKSFIGRWLDAAFLDQTTCKAFRAVKQIQIEAISGFINERSEHETLIVDLASGRADYIYEVLKDAGESVKVLLRDISEKTLAESRETALA
;
A
#
# COMPACT_ATOMS: atom_id res chain seq x y z
N MET A 1 8.02 -37.19 -1.74
CA MET A 1 7.84 -36.38 -0.51
C MET A 1 6.35 -36.03 -0.42
N SER A 2 5.66 -36.49 0.64
CA SER A 2 4.24 -36.15 0.84
C SER A 2 4.13 -34.64 1.05
N ARG A 3 3.38 -33.96 0.19
CA ARG A 3 3.10 -32.53 0.30
C ARG A 3 2.26 -32.37 1.56
N LYS A 4 2.85 -31.82 2.64
CA LYS A 4 2.08 -31.52 3.86
C LYS A 4 0.85 -30.70 3.45
N SER A 5 -0.33 -31.13 3.89
CA SER A 5 -1.58 -30.41 3.62
C SER A 5 -1.44 -28.97 4.13
N ILE A 6 -1.85 -28.01 3.30
CA ILE A 6 -1.89 -26.61 3.71
C ILE A 6 -2.97 -26.51 4.81
N PRO A 7 -2.65 -25.94 5.99
CA PRO A 7 -3.63 -25.80 7.07
C PRO A 7 -4.78 -24.88 6.65
N SER A 8 -5.97 -25.18 7.13
CA SER A 8 -7.16 -24.34 7.00
C SER A 8 -7.02 -23.04 7.80
N PHE A 9 -7.84 -22.04 7.46
CA PHE A 9 -7.85 -20.76 8.17
C PHE A 9 -8.15 -20.91 9.67
N GLU A 10 -9.08 -21.80 10.03
CA GLU A 10 -9.41 -22.07 11.44
C GLU A 10 -8.26 -22.75 12.19
N GLU A 11 -7.46 -23.57 11.53
CA GLU A 11 -6.25 -24.15 12.13
C GLU A 11 -5.17 -23.09 12.36
N LEU A 12 -5.02 -22.13 11.44
CA LEU A 12 -4.06 -21.03 11.57
C LEU A 12 -4.38 -20.06 12.71
N LYS A 13 -5.66 -19.95 13.12
CA LYS A 13 -6.08 -19.14 14.27
C LYS A 13 -5.70 -19.76 15.62
N ARG A 14 -5.46 -21.06 15.68
CA ARG A 14 -5.17 -21.74 16.95
C ARG A 14 -3.82 -21.27 17.49
N PRO A 15 -3.72 -20.98 18.81
CA PRO A 15 -2.44 -20.60 19.39
C PRO A 15 -1.45 -21.75 19.24
N LEU A 16 -0.20 -21.41 18.91
CA LEU A 16 0.88 -22.38 18.88
C LEU A 16 1.05 -23.04 20.26
N VAL A 17 1.38 -24.32 20.26
CA VAL A 17 1.65 -25.09 21.48
C VAL A 17 2.78 -24.42 22.27
N GLY A 18 2.70 -24.44 23.60
CA GLY A 18 3.65 -23.73 24.48
C GLY A 18 5.13 -24.10 24.29
N SER A 19 5.41 -25.32 23.81
CA SER A 19 6.76 -25.80 23.52
C SER A 19 7.24 -25.50 22.10
N ASP A 20 6.39 -24.98 21.21
CA ASP A 20 6.79 -24.65 19.85
C ASP A 20 7.71 -23.42 19.87
N PRO A 21 8.97 -23.50 19.39
CA PRO A 21 9.87 -22.35 19.35
C PRO A 21 9.32 -21.17 18.54
N LYS A 22 8.46 -21.43 17.54
CA LYS A 22 7.80 -20.38 16.75
C LYS A 22 6.91 -19.49 17.61
N LYS A 23 6.33 -20.01 18.68
CA LYS A 23 5.50 -19.21 19.61
C LYS A 23 6.31 -18.06 20.20
N TYR A 24 7.49 -18.38 20.74
CA TYR A 24 8.37 -17.37 21.34
C TYR A 24 8.94 -16.42 20.30
N PHE A 25 9.26 -16.91 19.10
CA PHE A 25 9.69 -16.07 18.00
C PHE A 25 8.60 -15.03 17.65
N TYR A 26 7.36 -15.45 17.41
CA TYR A 26 6.28 -14.51 17.05
C TYR A 26 5.90 -13.58 18.21
N LEU A 27 6.01 -14.04 19.46
CA LEU A 27 5.84 -13.17 20.63
C LEU A 27 6.92 -12.09 20.69
N ALA A 28 8.19 -12.46 20.51
CA ALA A 28 9.30 -11.53 20.49
C ALA A 28 9.20 -10.55 19.31
N ALA A 29 8.87 -11.06 18.11
CA ALA A 29 8.66 -10.23 16.92
C ALA A 29 7.49 -9.25 17.11
N GLY A 30 6.37 -9.71 17.66
CA GLY A 30 5.21 -8.86 17.96
C GLY A 30 5.54 -7.79 18.99
N LEU A 31 6.29 -8.13 20.05
CA LEU A 31 6.74 -7.16 21.05
C LEU A 31 7.70 -6.14 20.45
N PHE A 32 8.66 -6.58 19.63
CA PHE A 32 9.58 -5.70 18.91
C PHE A 32 8.80 -4.71 18.02
N LEU A 33 7.88 -5.20 17.18
CA LEU A 33 7.08 -4.37 16.28
C LEU A 33 6.22 -3.34 17.03
N ARG A 34 5.65 -3.73 18.18
CA ARG A 34 4.84 -2.83 19.03
C ARG A 34 5.68 -1.81 19.81
N THR A 35 6.99 -2.02 19.94
CA THR A 35 7.90 -1.15 20.71
C THR A 35 8.92 -0.48 19.79
N VAL A 36 10.11 -1.06 19.64
CA VAL A 36 11.22 -0.52 18.84
C VAL A 36 10.83 -0.34 17.36
N GLY A 37 9.99 -1.23 16.84
CA GLY A 37 9.48 -1.12 15.47
C GLY A 37 8.74 0.18 15.19
N ARG A 38 8.09 0.79 16.19
CA ARG A 38 7.38 2.08 16.05
C ARG A 38 8.30 3.29 15.90
N LEU A 39 9.62 3.11 15.88
CA LEU A 39 10.56 4.14 15.44
C LEU A 39 10.56 4.32 13.91
N SER A 40 10.11 3.30 13.17
CA SER A 40 9.79 3.41 11.73
C SER A 40 8.42 4.04 11.57
N ASP A 41 8.34 5.08 10.75
CA ASP A 41 7.08 5.78 10.49
C ASP A 41 6.12 4.87 9.69
N GLY A 42 6.62 3.97 8.84
CA GLY A 42 5.82 2.97 8.15
C GLY A 42 5.17 1.96 9.11
N ILE A 43 5.97 1.35 10.00
CA ILE A 43 5.45 0.40 11.00
C ILE A 43 4.47 1.11 11.94
N ASP A 44 4.82 2.30 12.42
CA ASP A 44 3.96 3.09 13.30
C ASP A 44 2.65 3.48 12.63
N THR A 45 2.68 3.88 11.34
CA THR A 45 1.48 4.14 10.53
C THR A 45 0.60 2.91 10.44
N GLY A 46 1.18 1.73 10.18
CA GLY A 46 0.45 0.46 10.15
C GLY A 46 -0.23 0.11 11.49
N PHE A 47 0.43 0.39 12.62
CA PHE A 47 -0.20 0.20 13.94
C PHE A 47 -1.29 1.24 14.27
N ARG A 48 -1.17 2.47 13.78
CA ARG A 48 -2.14 3.55 14.05
C ARG A 48 -3.40 3.43 13.20
N TYR A 49 -3.26 3.12 11.92
CA TYR A 49 -4.34 3.16 10.94
C TYR A 49 -4.75 1.77 10.41
N GLY A 50 -3.94 0.75 10.65
CA GLY A 50 -4.08 -0.59 10.05
C GLY A 50 -3.08 -0.82 8.92
N PHE A 51 -2.56 -2.04 8.82
CA PHE A 51 -1.64 -2.46 7.75
C PHE A 51 -2.34 -2.70 6.39
N ASP A 52 -3.66 -2.62 6.37
CA ASP A 52 -4.54 -2.68 5.21
C ASP A 52 -5.12 -1.29 4.85
N SER A 53 -4.72 -0.23 5.55
CA SER A 53 -5.23 1.12 5.33
C SER A 53 -4.63 1.81 4.10
N GLY A 54 -5.34 2.77 3.52
CA GLY A 54 -4.79 3.63 2.47
C GLY A 54 -3.56 4.43 2.93
N MET A 55 -3.46 4.76 4.23
CA MET A 55 -2.33 5.51 4.78
C MET A 55 -1.01 4.73 4.66
N ILE A 56 -1.02 3.43 4.95
CA ILE A 56 0.19 2.61 4.80
C ILE A 56 0.54 2.40 3.32
N MET A 57 -0.47 2.30 2.44
CA MET A 57 -0.25 2.18 1.00
C MET A 57 0.40 3.43 0.43
N ASN A 58 -0.06 4.63 0.84
CA ASN A 58 0.56 5.90 0.46
C ASN A 58 2.05 5.92 0.85
N TYR A 59 2.37 5.47 2.07
CA TYR A 59 3.76 5.40 2.54
C TYR A 59 4.61 4.41 1.73
N ILE A 60 4.05 3.23 1.40
CA ILE A 60 4.72 2.23 0.55
C ILE A 60 5.01 2.79 -0.84
N TYR A 61 4.07 3.55 -1.42
CA TYR A 61 4.20 4.17 -2.74
C TYR A 61 5.19 5.32 -2.76
N GLU A 62 5.25 6.14 -1.70
CA GLU A 62 6.24 7.21 -1.57
C GLU A 62 7.68 6.65 -1.58
N ASN A 63 7.90 5.48 -0.97
CA ASN A 63 9.18 4.77 -0.98
C ASN A 63 10.37 5.58 -0.43
N VAL A 64 10.10 6.48 0.51
CA VAL A 64 11.12 7.29 1.20
C VAL A 64 11.12 6.95 2.69
N PRO A 65 12.27 6.54 3.28
CA PRO A 65 12.35 6.28 4.71
C PRO A 65 12.27 7.57 5.55
N HIS A 66 11.21 7.72 6.34
CA HIS A 66 10.98 8.93 7.17
C HIS A 66 11.23 8.77 8.68
N GLY A 67 11.59 7.56 9.12
CA GLY A 67 11.60 7.18 10.53
C GLY A 67 12.40 8.09 11.44
N LYS A 68 11.92 8.21 12.67
CA LYS A 68 12.50 9.10 13.67
C LYS A 68 13.82 8.51 14.14
N SER A 69 14.91 9.26 14.00
CA SER A 69 16.30 8.85 14.27
C SER A 69 16.94 7.93 13.22
N PHE A 70 18.25 7.70 13.35
CA PHE A 70 19.00 6.79 12.47
C PHE A 70 18.43 5.35 12.46
N ILE A 71 18.05 4.85 13.65
CA ILE A 71 17.45 3.51 13.79
C ILE A 71 16.08 3.47 13.10
N GLY A 72 15.26 4.51 13.29
CA GLY A 72 13.94 4.62 12.65
C GLY A 72 14.03 4.60 11.12
N ARG A 73 14.92 5.42 10.55
CA ARG A 73 15.15 5.42 9.08
C ARG A 73 15.65 4.08 8.56
N TRP A 74 16.53 3.41 9.30
CA TRP A 74 16.99 2.07 8.92
C TRP A 74 15.86 1.04 8.94
N LEU A 75 15.01 1.07 9.97
CA LEU A 75 13.83 0.20 10.06
C LEU A 75 12.84 0.48 8.92
N ASP A 76 12.62 1.74 8.57
CA ASP A 76 11.79 2.11 7.43
C ASP A 76 12.37 1.62 6.11
N ALA A 77 13.67 1.79 5.89
CA ALA A 77 14.33 1.26 4.72
C ALA A 77 14.14 -0.27 4.63
N ALA A 78 14.30 -0.98 5.74
CA ALA A 78 14.07 -2.43 5.79
C ALA A 78 12.60 -2.82 5.58
N PHE A 79 11.64 -2.01 6.05
CA PHE A 79 10.21 -2.21 5.81
C PHE A 79 9.85 -1.97 4.33
N LEU A 80 10.34 -0.88 3.75
CA LEU A 80 10.10 -0.51 2.35
C LEU A 80 10.80 -1.46 1.37
N ASP A 81 11.91 -2.09 1.77
CA ASP A 81 12.65 -3.06 0.95
C ASP A 81 12.00 -4.45 0.88
N GLN A 82 10.96 -4.71 1.68
CA GLN A 82 10.23 -5.99 1.65
C GLN A 82 9.66 -6.28 0.26
N THR A 83 9.68 -7.57 -0.12
CA THR A 83 9.15 -8.03 -1.42
C THR A 83 7.71 -7.61 -1.65
N THR A 84 6.88 -7.65 -0.60
CA THR A 84 5.48 -7.22 -0.66
C THR A 84 5.35 -5.73 -1.00
N CYS A 85 6.17 -4.86 -0.39
CA CYS A 85 6.17 -3.42 -0.67
C CYS A 85 6.64 -3.14 -2.11
N LYS A 86 7.69 -3.84 -2.57
CA LYS A 86 8.15 -3.78 -3.96
C LYS A 86 7.07 -4.21 -4.94
N ALA A 87 6.34 -5.28 -4.64
CA ALA A 87 5.25 -5.77 -5.47
C ALA A 87 4.10 -4.75 -5.57
N PHE A 88 3.70 -4.13 -4.46
CA PHE A 88 2.67 -3.08 -4.49
C PHE A 88 3.09 -1.87 -5.32
N ARG A 89 4.35 -1.42 -5.21
CA ARG A 89 4.86 -0.36 -6.08
C ARG A 89 4.84 -0.75 -7.56
N ALA A 90 5.24 -1.98 -7.88
CA ALA A 90 5.17 -2.49 -9.25
C ALA A 90 3.72 -2.55 -9.77
N VAL A 91 2.76 -2.93 -8.93
CA VAL A 91 1.33 -2.92 -9.28
C VAL A 91 0.86 -1.49 -9.60
N LYS A 92 1.22 -0.49 -8.80
CA LYS A 92 0.92 0.92 -9.10
C LYS A 92 1.48 1.33 -10.47
N GLN A 93 2.73 0.96 -10.75
CA GLN A 93 3.37 1.27 -12.03
C GLN A 93 2.67 0.61 -13.22
N ILE A 94 2.28 -0.67 -13.09
CA ILE A 94 1.51 -1.39 -14.11
C ILE A 94 0.17 -0.70 -14.38
N GLN A 95 -0.51 -0.20 -13.34
CA GLN A 95 -1.75 0.54 -13.50
C GLN A 95 -1.54 1.83 -14.31
N ILE A 96 -0.49 2.60 -13.98
CA ILE A 96 -0.13 3.81 -14.73
C ILE A 96 0.09 3.47 -16.21
N GLU A 97 0.93 2.48 -16.49
CA GLU A 97 1.26 2.08 -17.87
C GLU A 97 0.03 1.60 -18.64
N ALA A 98 -0.81 0.77 -18.02
CA ALA A 98 -2.03 0.24 -18.65
C ALA A 98 -3.03 1.36 -18.97
N ILE A 99 -3.24 2.30 -18.05
CA ILE A 99 -4.19 3.39 -18.22
C ILE A 99 -3.67 4.39 -19.26
N SER A 100 -2.39 4.76 -19.20
CA SER A 100 -1.75 5.60 -20.22
C SER A 100 -1.84 4.98 -21.62
N GLY A 101 -1.57 3.68 -21.73
CA GLY A 101 -1.71 2.95 -22.99
C GLY A 101 -3.13 3.04 -23.56
N PHE A 102 -4.13 2.80 -22.72
CA PHE A 102 -5.54 2.89 -23.11
C PHE A 102 -5.97 4.30 -23.53
N ILE A 103 -5.51 5.34 -22.83
CA ILE A 103 -5.79 6.74 -23.20
C ILE A 103 -5.17 7.06 -24.56
N ASN A 104 -3.90 6.68 -24.78
CA ASN A 104 -3.19 6.97 -26.02
C ASN A 104 -3.84 6.32 -27.24
N GLU A 105 -4.27 5.06 -27.13
CA GLU A 105 -5.01 4.35 -28.17
C GLU A 105 -6.36 5.02 -28.52
N ARG A 106 -6.89 5.85 -27.61
CA ARG A 106 -8.18 6.53 -27.73
C ARG A 106 -8.05 8.05 -27.77
N SER A 107 -6.88 8.57 -28.11
CA SER A 107 -6.59 10.02 -28.10
C SER A 107 -7.58 10.87 -28.92
N GLU A 108 -8.13 10.32 -30.00
CA GLU A 108 -9.15 10.96 -30.86
C GLU A 108 -10.59 10.87 -30.32
N HIS A 109 -10.80 10.28 -29.14
CA HIS A 109 -12.10 10.05 -28.55
C HIS A 109 -12.22 10.66 -27.16
N GLU A 110 -13.38 11.25 -26.87
CA GLU A 110 -13.73 11.55 -25.47
C GLU A 110 -13.70 10.28 -24.64
N THR A 111 -12.96 10.32 -23.53
CA THR A 111 -12.76 9.18 -22.65
C THR A 111 -13.13 9.56 -21.22
N LEU A 112 -14.02 8.80 -20.61
CA LEU A 112 -14.37 8.92 -19.20
C LEU A 112 -13.83 7.72 -18.43
N ILE A 113 -12.89 7.95 -17.52
CA ILE A 113 -12.36 6.93 -16.62
C ILE A 113 -13.16 7.01 -15.31
N VAL A 114 -13.65 5.87 -14.85
CA VAL A 114 -14.36 5.75 -13.57
C VAL A 114 -13.57 4.83 -12.67
N ASP A 115 -13.21 5.33 -11.50
CA ASP A 115 -12.44 4.59 -10.50
C ASP A 115 -13.27 4.38 -9.23
N LEU A 116 -13.35 3.13 -8.79
CA LEU A 116 -14.20 2.70 -7.67
C LEU A 116 -13.29 2.21 -6.54
N ALA A 117 -13.52 2.75 -5.34
CA ALA A 117 -12.59 2.63 -4.21
C ALA A 117 -11.21 3.20 -4.58
N SER A 118 -11.23 4.38 -5.19
CA SER A 118 -10.07 5.01 -5.80
C SER A 118 -8.95 5.37 -4.82
N GLY A 119 -9.26 5.42 -3.52
CA GLY A 119 -8.38 5.99 -2.53
C GLY A 119 -7.99 7.42 -2.92
N ARG A 120 -6.70 7.74 -2.79
CA ARG A 120 -6.16 9.04 -3.24
C ARG A 120 -6.03 9.16 -4.76
N ALA A 121 -6.09 8.06 -5.51
CA ALA A 121 -5.99 8.01 -6.98
C ALA A 121 -4.72 8.66 -7.55
N ASP A 122 -3.60 8.58 -6.83
CA ASP A 122 -2.31 9.16 -7.24
C ASP A 122 -1.83 8.64 -8.60
N TYR A 123 -2.03 7.36 -8.90
CA TYR A 123 -1.75 6.78 -10.23
C TYR A 123 -2.59 7.39 -11.35
N ILE A 124 -3.86 7.75 -11.11
CA ILE A 124 -4.68 8.42 -12.13
C ILE A 124 -4.12 9.82 -12.40
N TYR A 125 -3.77 10.56 -11.34
CA TYR A 125 -3.21 11.91 -11.50
C TYR A 125 -1.85 11.88 -12.21
N GLU A 126 -1.02 10.86 -11.96
CA GLU A 126 0.22 10.68 -12.72
C GLU A 126 -0.03 10.49 -14.21
N VAL A 127 -1.03 9.67 -14.59
CA VAL A 127 -1.42 9.48 -15.99
C VAL A 127 -2.00 10.75 -16.61
N LEU A 128 -2.81 11.49 -15.87
CA LEU A 128 -3.48 12.69 -16.37
C LEU A 128 -2.52 13.85 -16.67
N LYS A 129 -1.31 13.87 -16.10
CA LYS A 129 -0.30 14.90 -16.40
C LYS A 129 0.05 14.95 -17.89
N ASP A 130 0.01 13.79 -18.55
CA ASP A 130 0.33 13.66 -19.96
C ASP A 130 -0.94 13.47 -20.83
N ALA A 131 -2.14 13.46 -20.22
CA ALA A 131 -3.40 13.28 -20.93
C ALA A 131 -3.95 14.60 -21.48
N GLY A 132 -4.60 14.54 -22.65
CA GLY A 132 -5.30 15.69 -23.23
C GLY A 132 -6.63 16.01 -22.55
N GLU A 133 -7.22 17.17 -22.88
CA GLU A 133 -8.51 17.65 -22.32
C GLU A 133 -9.72 16.74 -22.64
N SER A 134 -9.56 15.79 -23.57
CA SER A 134 -10.59 14.80 -23.93
C SER A 134 -10.79 13.72 -22.87
N VAL A 135 -9.93 13.64 -21.86
CA VAL A 135 -10.02 12.66 -20.76
C VAL A 135 -10.67 13.30 -19.53
N LYS A 136 -11.78 12.71 -19.09
CA LYS A 136 -12.48 13.07 -17.85
C LYS A 136 -12.34 11.91 -16.86
N VAL A 137 -12.29 12.23 -15.57
CA VAL A 137 -12.18 11.22 -14.51
C VAL A 137 -13.26 11.42 -13.45
N LEU A 138 -13.89 10.31 -13.06
CA LEU A 138 -14.82 10.24 -11.93
C LEU A 138 -14.26 9.29 -10.88
N LEU A 139 -13.84 9.86 -9.75
CA LEU A 139 -13.35 9.11 -8.59
C LEU A 139 -14.46 8.88 -7.59
N ARG A 140 -14.60 7.63 -7.12
CA ARG A 140 -15.54 7.23 -6.08
C ARG A 140 -14.82 6.45 -4.99
N ASP A 141 -15.09 6.82 -3.74
CA ASP A 141 -14.64 6.08 -2.57
C ASP A 141 -15.70 6.17 -1.47
N ILE A 142 -15.71 5.19 -0.57
CA ILE A 142 -16.59 5.20 0.60
C ILE A 142 -16.12 6.23 1.65
N SER A 143 -14.83 6.56 1.66
CA SER A 143 -14.22 7.50 2.57
C SER A 143 -14.23 8.92 2.00
N GLU A 144 -15.12 9.77 2.54
CA GLU A 144 -15.14 11.20 2.19
C GLU A 144 -13.82 11.90 2.51
N LYS A 145 -13.15 11.52 3.60
CA LYS A 145 -11.83 12.04 3.97
C LYS A 145 -10.80 11.75 2.87
N THR A 146 -10.78 10.53 2.36
CA THR A 146 -9.84 10.12 1.32
C THR A 146 -10.11 10.86 0.00
N LEU A 147 -11.39 11.07 -0.33
CA LEU A 147 -11.76 11.89 -1.50
C LEU A 147 -11.34 13.36 -1.34
N ALA A 148 -11.41 13.92 -0.14
CA ALA A 148 -10.92 15.26 0.13
C ALA A 148 -9.39 15.36 -0.07
N GLU A 149 -8.63 14.41 0.48
CA GLU A 149 -7.16 14.31 0.29
C GLU A 149 -6.78 14.10 -1.18
N SER A 150 -7.59 13.33 -1.92
CA SER A 150 -7.43 13.14 -3.36
C SER A 150 -7.61 14.45 -4.12
N ARG A 151 -8.62 15.27 -3.79
CA ARG A 151 -8.85 16.58 -4.40
C ARG A 151 -7.70 17.55 -4.14
N GLU A 152 -7.13 17.54 -2.95
CA GLU A 152 -5.93 18.35 -2.65
C GLU A 152 -4.75 17.92 -3.52
N THR A 153 -4.58 16.61 -3.71
CA THR A 153 -3.52 16.06 -4.58
C THR A 153 -3.73 16.46 -6.05
N ALA A 154 -4.98 16.54 -6.51
CA ALA A 154 -5.30 16.97 -7.88
C ALA A 154 -4.97 18.44 -8.17
N LEU A 155 -4.89 19.28 -7.12
CA LEU A 155 -4.66 20.73 -7.23
C LEU A 155 -3.19 21.13 -7.00
N ALA A 156 -2.34 20.18 -6.60
CA ALA A 156 -0.92 20.38 -6.27
C ALA A 156 -0.01 20.12 -7.48
#